data_AF-A0AAP0RI12-F1
#
_entry.id   AF-A0AAP0RI12-F1
#
_cell.length_a   1.000
_cell.length_b   1.000
_cell.length_c   1.000
_cell.angle_alpha   90.00
_cell.angle_beta   90.00
_cell.angle_gamma   90.00
#
_symmetry.space_group_name_H-M   'P 1'
#
loop_
_entity.id
_entity.type
_entity.pdbx_description
1 polymer ?
#
loop_
_entity_poly.entity_id
_entity_poly.type
_entity_poly.pdbx_seq_one_letter_code
_entity_poly.pdbx_strand_id
1 'polypeptide(L)'
;MPSRTFLNWYRRADYTAYAFNTRPVSRNPCQKPFVFYLSKASLDPFTNQTVSEYLRHRVPHPLCKWKMADPTTVDRVKVYKKPDPHLWERSPRRNCCRILDSKKKGSMVVHVGVCMEGEISEI
;
A
#
# COMPACT_ATOMS: atom_id res chain seq x y z
N MET A 1 5.21 7.85 4.47
CA MET A 1 6.37 8.27 3.63
C MET A 1 6.87 7.06 2.82
N PRO A 2 7.02 7.18 1.49
CA PRO A 2 7.53 6.10 0.62
C PRO A 2 9.02 5.82 0.86
N SER A 3 9.50 4.62 0.48
CA SER A 3 10.92 4.26 0.57
C SER A 3 11.76 5.01 -0.48
N ARG A 4 12.96 5.44 -0.11
CA ARG A 4 13.93 6.06 -1.02
C ARG A 4 14.30 5.07 -2.14
N THR A 5 14.25 5.51 -3.40
CA THR A 5 14.50 4.65 -4.57
C THR A 5 15.86 4.87 -5.22
N PHE A 6 16.44 6.07 -5.07
CA PHE A 6 17.77 6.40 -5.59
C PHE A 6 18.59 7.25 -4.60
N LEU A 7 19.91 7.20 -4.74
CA LEU A 7 20.81 8.11 -4.05
C LEU A 7 21.10 9.32 -4.94
N ASN A 8 21.18 10.51 -4.35
CA ASN A 8 21.61 11.69 -5.10
C ASN A 8 23.12 11.55 -5.38
N TRP A 9 23.58 12.11 -6.49
CA TRP A 9 25.01 12.19 -6.79
C TRP A 9 25.75 13.11 -5.79
N TYR A 10 25.08 14.14 -5.28
CA TYR A 10 25.58 14.97 -4.19
C TYR A 10 25.42 14.28 -2.84
N ARG A 11 26.52 13.73 -2.31
CA ARG A 11 26.58 12.92 -1.06
C ARG A 11 25.98 13.55 0.22
N ARG A 12 25.74 14.87 0.26
CA ARG A 12 25.28 15.60 1.46
C ARG A 12 23.89 16.24 1.33
N ALA A 13 23.25 16.18 0.16
CA ALA A 13 21.95 16.80 -0.12
C ALA A 13 20.80 15.78 -0.13
N ASP A 14 20.96 14.68 0.61
CA ASP A 14 20.10 13.50 0.51
C ASP A 14 18.63 13.74 0.89
N TYR A 15 18.36 14.70 1.78
CA TYR A 15 17.02 15.04 2.26
C TYR A 15 16.30 16.08 1.38
N THR A 16 17.01 16.82 0.53
CA THR A 16 16.42 17.77 -0.44
C THR A 16 16.25 17.18 -1.84
N ALA A 17 16.76 15.97 -2.07
CA ALA A 17 16.71 15.31 -3.37
C ALA A 17 15.31 14.87 -3.82
N TYR A 18 14.32 14.94 -2.94
CA TYR A 18 12.95 14.51 -3.19
C TYR A 18 11.97 15.65 -2.89
N ALA A 19 10.96 15.82 -3.75
CA ALA A 19 9.88 16.78 -3.54
C ALA A 19 8.97 16.44 -2.35
N PHE A 20 9.20 15.28 -1.72
CA PHE A 20 8.49 14.82 -0.54
C PHE A 20 9.40 13.99 0.36
N ASN A 21 8.99 13.93 1.60
CA ASN A 21 9.58 13.13 2.66
C ASN A 21 9.67 11.63 2.29
N THR A 22 10.89 11.08 2.20
CA THR A 22 11.15 9.66 1.96
C THR A 22 11.70 8.96 3.21
N ARG A 23 11.41 7.67 3.36
CA ARG A 23 11.99 6.81 4.38
C ARG A 23 13.35 6.27 3.90
N PRO A 24 14.39 6.21 4.77
CA PRO A 24 15.66 5.58 4.43
C PRO A 24 15.51 4.13 3.98
N VAL A 25 16.36 3.68 3.05
CA VAL A 25 16.44 2.27 2.66
C VAL A 25 16.97 1.47 3.83
N SER A 26 16.18 0.54 4.36
CA SER A 26 16.64 -0.31 5.45
C SER A 26 17.72 -1.28 4.96
N ARG A 27 18.80 -1.38 5.74
CA ARG A 27 19.84 -2.41 5.55
C ARG A 27 19.43 -3.75 6.13
N ASN A 28 18.43 -3.78 7.03
CA ASN A 28 17.93 -5.02 7.61
C ASN A 28 17.06 -5.75 6.57
N PRO A 29 17.44 -6.96 6.12
CA PRO A 29 16.66 -7.71 5.13
C PRO A 29 15.21 -7.97 5.54
N CYS A 30 14.94 -8.12 6.85
CA CYS A 30 13.60 -8.32 7.38
C CYS A 30 12.72 -7.07 7.37
N GLN A 31 13.31 -5.89 7.16
CA GLN A 31 12.57 -4.64 7.01
C GLN A 31 12.38 -4.27 5.53
N LYS A 32 12.81 -5.14 4.61
CA LYS A 32 12.56 -4.97 3.19
C LYS A 32 11.05 -5.14 2.93
N PRO A 33 10.41 -4.21 2.19
CA PRO A 33 8.99 -4.31 1.90
C PRO A 33 8.69 -5.47 0.94
N PHE A 34 7.54 -6.12 1.15
CA PHE A 34 6.96 -7.03 0.17
C PHE A 34 6.36 -6.23 -0.99
N VAL A 35 6.73 -6.59 -2.22
CA VAL A 35 6.26 -5.90 -3.43
C VAL A 35 5.10 -6.69 -4.03
N PHE A 36 4.05 -5.99 -4.42
CA PHE A 36 2.89 -6.56 -5.10
C PHE A 36 2.67 -5.83 -6.42
N TYR A 37 2.46 -6.59 -7.49
CA TYR A 37 2.19 -6.05 -8.83
C TYR A 37 0.71 -6.16 -9.17
N LEU A 38 0.19 -5.15 -9.86
CA LEU A 38 -1.17 -5.18 -10.38
C LEU A 38 -1.31 -6.34 -11.38
N SER A 39 -2.23 -7.25 -11.10
CA SER A 39 -2.53 -8.41 -11.95
C SER A 39 -3.82 -8.23 -12.73
N LYS A 40 -4.85 -7.67 -12.11
CA LYS A 40 -6.16 -7.46 -12.73
C LYS A 40 -6.80 -6.20 -12.17
N ALA A 41 -7.52 -5.47 -13.02
CA ALA A 41 -8.42 -4.41 -12.62
C ALA A 41 -9.72 -4.54 -13.42
N SER A 42 -10.86 -4.48 -12.73
CA SER A 42 -12.18 -4.57 -13.36
C SER A 42 -13.21 -3.80 -12.56
N LEU A 43 -14.23 -3.26 -13.23
CA LEU A 43 -15.42 -2.75 -12.58
C LEU A 43 -16.35 -3.92 -12.29
N ASP A 44 -16.76 -4.09 -11.03
CA ASP A 44 -17.80 -5.03 -10.65
C ASP A 44 -19.18 -4.45 -11.00
N PRO A 45 -19.92 -5.04 -11.95
CA PRO A 45 -21.18 -4.49 -12.43
C PRO A 45 -22.29 -4.50 -11.36
N PHE A 46 -22.22 -5.38 -10.37
CA PHE A 46 -23.26 -5.46 -9.34
C PHE A 46 -23.10 -4.39 -8.27
N THR A 47 -21.85 -4.09 -7.90
CA THR A 47 -21.55 -3.13 -6.84
C THR A 47 -21.14 -1.75 -7.37
N ASN A 48 -20.91 -1.62 -8.68
CA ASN A 48 -20.30 -0.46 -9.32
C ASN A 48 -18.98 -0.04 -8.64
N GLN A 49 -18.20 -1.01 -8.15
CA GLN A 49 -16.92 -0.78 -7.51
C GLN A 49 -15.78 -1.24 -8.42
N THR A 50 -14.73 -0.44 -8.49
CA THR A 50 -13.48 -0.87 -9.12
C THR A 50 -12.80 -1.86 -8.18
N VAL A 51 -12.56 -3.06 -8.68
CA VAL A 51 -11.83 -4.13 -7.99
C VAL A 51 -10.49 -4.30 -8.66
N SER A 52 -9.41 -4.05 -7.93
CA SER A 52 -8.05 -4.35 -8.36
C SER A 52 -7.42 -5.47 -7.54
N GLU A 53 -6.70 -6.34 -8.23
CA GLU A 53 -6.03 -7.50 -7.67
C GLU A 53 -4.52 -7.34 -7.87
N TYR A 54 -3.78 -7.48 -6.77
CA TYR A 54 -2.32 -7.38 -6.75
C TYR A 54 -1.73 -8.70 -6.26
N LEU A 55 -0.77 -9.22 -7.01
CA LEU A 55 -0.07 -10.46 -6.70
C LEU A 55 1.32 -10.19 -6.17
N ARG A 56 1.73 -10.96 -5.17
CA ARG A 56 3.04 -10.82 -4.55
C ARG A 56 4.15 -11.19 -5.53
N HIS A 57 5.16 -10.33 -5.62
CA HIS A 57 6.42 -10.66 -6.26
C HIS A 57 7.23 -11.60 -5.37
N ARG A 58 7.38 -12.84 -5.82
CA ARG A 58 8.07 -13.89 -5.04
C ARG A 58 9.58 -13.76 -5.21
N VAL A 59 10.22 -13.23 -4.18
CA VAL A 59 11.68 -13.15 -4.04
C VAL A 59 12.07 -13.91 -2.77
N PRO A 60 13.22 -14.62 -2.74
CA PRO A 60 13.73 -15.20 -1.51
C PRO A 60 13.85 -14.13 -0.43
N HIS A 61 13.19 -14.35 0.71
CA HIS A 61 13.33 -13.55 1.92
C HIS A 61 14.01 -14.39 2.99
N PRO A 62 14.93 -13.82 3.78
CA PRO A 62 15.52 -14.53 4.90
C PRO A 62 14.46 -14.81 5.97
N LEU A 63 14.75 -15.79 6.84
CA LEU A 63 13.90 -16.09 7.98
C LEU A 63 13.91 -14.91 8.96
N CYS A 64 12.73 -14.36 9.21
CA CYS A 64 12.53 -13.20 10.06
C CYS A 64 11.68 -13.56 11.27
N LYS A 65 12.14 -13.16 12.47
CA LYS A 65 11.36 -13.31 13.70
C LYS A 65 10.40 -12.13 13.84
N TRP A 66 9.21 -12.27 13.28
CA TRP A 66 8.18 -11.24 13.34
C TRP A 66 7.59 -11.15 14.75
N LYS A 67 7.48 -9.93 15.28
CA LYS A 67 6.73 -9.63 16.52
C LYS A 67 5.23 -9.40 16.25
N MET A 68 4.77 -9.76 15.05
CA MET A 68 3.42 -9.60 14.54
C MET A 68 3.07 -10.81 13.67
N ALA A 69 1.82 -10.88 13.21
CA ALA A 69 1.42 -11.90 12.22
C ALA A 69 2.37 -11.89 11.02
N ASP A 70 2.79 -13.08 10.59
CA ASP A 70 3.79 -13.21 9.54
C ASP A 70 3.28 -12.64 8.20
N PRO A 71 3.86 -11.53 7.69
CA PRO A 71 3.43 -10.92 6.44
C PRO A 71 3.73 -11.81 5.22
N THR A 72 4.59 -12.82 5.36
CA THR A 72 4.89 -13.78 4.28
C THR A 72 3.69 -14.66 3.92
N THR A 73 2.66 -14.69 4.75
CA THR A 73 1.44 -15.45 4.49
C THR A 73 0.54 -14.81 3.42
N VAL A 74 0.72 -13.53 3.11
CA VAL A 74 -0.11 -12.80 2.14
C VAL A 74 0.47 -12.94 0.74
N ASP A 75 -0.24 -13.61 -0.15
CA ASP A 75 0.12 -13.78 -1.56
C ASP A 75 -0.63 -12.81 -2.48
N ARG A 76 -1.81 -12.36 -2.04
CA ARG A 76 -2.71 -11.56 -2.85
C ARG A 76 -3.33 -10.43 -2.03
N VAL A 77 -3.40 -9.25 -2.62
CA VAL A 77 -4.18 -8.12 -2.10
C VAL A 77 -5.29 -7.80 -3.09
N LYS A 78 -6.53 -7.76 -2.61
CA LYS A 78 -7.68 -7.24 -3.37
C LYS A 78 -8.08 -5.90 -2.82
N VAL A 79 -8.20 -4.90 -3.68
CA VAL A 79 -8.59 -3.55 -3.31
C VAL A 79 -9.94 -3.22 -3.95
N TYR A 80 -10.89 -2.82 -3.12
CA TYR A 80 -12.21 -2.33 -3.53
C TYR A 80 -12.25 -0.82 -3.41
N LYS A 81 -12.63 -0.13 -4.48
CA LYS A 81 -12.79 1.32 -4.48
C LYS A 81 -14.03 1.71 -5.27
N LYS A 82 -14.94 2.45 -4.64
CA LYS A 82 -16.06 3.07 -5.35
C LYS A 82 -15.57 4.27 -6.16
N PRO A 83 -15.97 4.43 -7.44
CA PRO A 83 -15.71 5.65 -8.20
C PRO A 83 -16.32 6.86 -7.51
N ASP A 84 -15.57 7.96 -7.44
CA ASP A 84 -16.01 9.24 -6.87
C ASP A 84 -15.60 10.37 -7.82
N PRO A 85 -16.53 10.90 -8.65
CA PRO A 85 -16.23 11.96 -9.62
C PRO A 85 -15.76 13.27 -8.97
N HIS A 86 -16.34 13.62 -7.81
CA HIS A 86 -16.04 14.86 -7.09
C HIS A 86 -14.84 14.68 -6.14
N LEU A 87 -14.11 13.57 -6.25
CA LEU A 87 -12.92 13.33 -5.44
C LEU A 87 -11.95 14.51 -5.58
N TRP A 88 -11.79 15.08 -6.79
CA TRP A 88 -10.83 16.16 -7.04
C TRP A 88 -11.16 17.51 -6.43
N GLU A 89 -12.41 17.72 -6.03
CA GLU A 89 -12.90 18.96 -5.43
C GLU A 89 -12.66 19.03 -3.91
N ARG A 90 -12.30 17.91 -3.26
CA ARG A 90 -12.06 17.84 -1.81
C ARG A 90 -10.61 18.16 -1.42
N SER A 91 -10.32 18.40 -0.14
CA SER A 91 -8.95 18.63 0.36
C SER A 91 -7.99 17.45 0.08
N PRO A 92 -6.66 17.62 0.03
CA PRO A 92 -5.69 16.52 -0.15
C PRO A 92 -5.81 15.45 0.96
N ARG A 93 -5.62 14.14 0.63
CA ARG A 93 -5.82 12.93 1.48
C ARG A 93 -7.29 12.58 1.79
N ARG A 94 -7.99 12.17 0.74
CA ARG A 94 -9.46 12.09 0.65
C ARG A 94 -10.07 10.74 0.97
N ASN A 95 -9.23 9.70 0.97
CA ASN A 95 -9.67 8.33 1.16
C ASN A 95 -8.83 7.66 2.25
N CYS A 96 -9.51 6.89 3.08
CA CYS A 96 -8.93 6.03 4.08
C CYS A 96 -9.02 4.56 3.64
N CYS A 97 -8.07 3.76 4.11
CA CYS A 97 -7.99 2.33 3.81
C CYS A 97 -8.50 1.54 5.01
N ARG A 98 -9.32 0.52 4.76
CA ARG A 98 -9.84 -0.39 5.79
C ARG A 98 -9.56 -1.82 5.38
N ILE A 99 -9.08 -2.63 6.33
CA ILE A 99 -8.88 -4.05 6.11
C ILE A 99 -10.23 -4.74 6.35
N LEU A 100 -10.69 -5.50 5.36
CA LEU A 100 -11.89 -6.33 5.48
C LEU A 100 -11.49 -7.78 5.76
N ASP A 101 -12.34 -8.50 6.48
CA ASP A 101 -12.15 -9.92 6.72
C ASP A 101 -12.10 -10.70 5.41
N SER A 102 -11.03 -11.47 5.22
CA SER A 102 -10.89 -12.35 4.06
C SER A 102 -11.17 -13.79 4.43
N LYS A 103 -12.15 -14.39 3.74
CA LYS A 103 -12.44 -15.83 3.87
C LYS A 103 -11.37 -16.71 3.21
N LYS A 104 -10.50 -16.15 2.35
CA LYS A 104 -9.50 -16.93 1.60
C LYS A 104 -8.12 -16.80 2.25
N LYS A 105 -7.51 -17.93 2.59
CA LYS A 105 -6.13 -17.99 3.09
C LYS A 105 -5.17 -17.29 2.12
N GLY A 106 -4.25 -16.50 2.68
CA GLY A 106 -3.25 -15.72 1.95
C GLY A 106 -3.79 -14.58 1.08
N SER A 107 -5.06 -14.21 1.24
CA SER A 107 -5.66 -13.05 0.59
C SER A 107 -5.92 -11.97 1.63
N MET A 108 -5.45 -10.75 1.37
CA MET A 108 -5.84 -9.56 2.11
C MET A 108 -6.88 -8.80 1.29
N VAL A 109 -7.91 -8.27 1.94
CA VAL A 109 -8.92 -7.43 1.30
C VAL A 109 -8.86 -6.03 1.91
N VAL A 110 -8.71 -5.03 1.05
CA VAL A 110 -8.65 -3.62 1.43
C VAL A 110 -9.80 -2.88 0.77
N HIS A 111 -10.55 -2.12 1.55
CA HIS A 111 -11.53 -1.18 1.05
C HIS A 111 -11.00 0.25 1.14
N VAL A 112 -11.13 1.00 0.05
CA VAL A 112 -10.72 2.40 -0.05
C VAL A 112 -11.95 3.26 -0.29
N GLY A 113 -12.23 4.17 0.64
CA GLY A 113 -13.35 5.10 0.54
C GLY A 113 -13.14 6.34 1.40
N VAL A 114 -14.17 7.18 1.50
CA VAL A 114 -14.14 8.40 2.32
C VAL A 114 -13.80 8.06 3.77
N CYS A 115 -12.94 8.85 4.39
CA CYS A 115 -12.57 8.70 5.79
C CYS A 115 -13.79 8.89 6.71
N MET A 116 -13.89 8.05 7.74
CA MET A 116 -14.93 8.18 8.77
C MET A 116 -14.48 9.19 9.84
N GLU A 117 -15.42 9.61 10.69
CA GLU A 117 -15.12 10.42 11.85
C GLU A 117 -14.07 9.74 12.73
N GLY A 118 -13.01 10.47 13.10
CA GLY A 118 -11.88 9.96 13.86
C GLY A 118 -10.80 9.21 13.07
N GLU A 119 -11.00 8.94 11.76
CA GLU A 119 -9.92 8.44 10.91
C GLU A 119 -9.01 9.60 10.48
N ILE A 120 -7.84 9.68 11.11
CA ILE A 120 -6.86 10.75 10.85
C ILE A 120 -6.04 10.38 9.61
N SER A 121 -6.04 11.24 8.59
CA SER A 121 -4.98 11.22 7.58
C SER A 121 -3.83 12.12 8.06
N GLU A 122 -2.89 11.58 8.85
CA GLU A 122 -1.79 12.37 9.44
C GLU A 122 -1.03 13.19 8.38
N ILE A 123 -1.00 14.52 8.50
CA ILE A 123 -0.29 15.51 7.64
C ILE A 123 1.22 15.30 7.67
#